data_AF-A0A519ZL59-F1
#
_entry.id   AF-A0A519ZL59-F1
#
_cell.length_a   1.000
_cell.length_b   1.000
_cell.length_c   1.000
_cell.angle_alpha   90.00
_cell.angle_beta   90.00
_cell.angle_gamma   90.00
#
_symmetry.space_group_name_H-M   'P 1'
#
loop_
_entity.id
_entity.type
_entity.pdbx_description
1 polymer ?
#
loop_
_entity_poly.entity_id
_entity_poly.type
_entity_poly.pdbx_seq_one_letter_code
_entity_poly.pdbx_strand_id
1 'polypeptide(L)'
;MKNLDFTTSFCVAVLIEYNQKLSFTNDAGAEILLTKNITLDESQAYSAFLIDKSDKMDVLLIKDDFTTVSTEKAFIRFINLSPDAPTLDLSLSNDVNLVSMLAYKSASEFQPIDPKTYSFTVSSNGILKASLNDQVLTAGAYYTVFSKGLLDAGDGEHAFGLQLIAVQ
;
A
#
# COMPACT_ATOMS: atom_id res chain seq x y z
N MET A 1 -15.50 18.86 -10.97
CA MET A 1 -14.65 17.67 -11.15
C MET A 1 -14.96 16.73 -10.00
N LYS A 2 -15.29 15.47 -10.30
CA LYS A 2 -15.77 14.54 -9.27
C LYS A 2 -14.56 14.02 -8.50
N ASN A 3 -14.53 14.24 -7.19
CA ASN A 3 -13.48 13.70 -6.34
C ASN A 3 -13.54 12.18 -6.42
N LEU A 4 -12.41 11.59 -6.79
CA LEU A 4 -12.20 10.15 -6.74
C LEU A 4 -11.61 9.86 -5.38
N ASP A 5 -12.43 9.95 -4.35
CA ASP A 5 -12.04 9.50 -3.02
C ASP A 5 -11.80 7.97 -3.11
N PHE A 6 -10.66 7.51 -2.59
CA PHE A 6 -10.29 6.09 -2.46
C PHE A 6 -10.26 5.72 -0.98
N THR A 7 -11.29 6.16 -0.27
CA THR A 7 -11.40 5.94 1.16
C THR A 7 -12.21 4.68 1.37
N THR A 8 -11.51 3.62 1.75
CA THR A 8 -12.08 2.38 2.32
C THR A 8 -12.67 1.39 1.31
N SER A 9 -11.81 0.56 0.72
CA SER A 9 -12.18 -0.85 0.57
C SER A 9 -10.95 -1.71 0.71
N PHE A 10 -10.75 -2.24 1.91
CA PHE A 10 -9.91 -3.41 2.10
C PHE A 10 -10.84 -4.62 1.98
N CYS A 11 -10.65 -5.43 0.94
CA CYS A 11 -11.42 -6.64 0.71
C CYS A 11 -10.44 -7.79 0.51
N VAL A 12 -10.60 -8.83 1.30
CA VAL A 12 -9.92 -10.11 1.08
C VAL A 12 -10.90 -11.02 0.34
N ALA A 13 -10.47 -11.54 -0.80
CA ALA A 13 -11.25 -12.49 -1.59
C ALA A 13 -10.44 -13.77 -1.81
N VAL A 14 -11.08 -14.92 -1.57
CA VAL A 14 -10.55 -16.22 -1.98
C VAL A 14 -11.15 -16.52 -3.35
N LEU A 15 -10.31 -16.58 -4.38
CA LEU A 15 -10.73 -16.75 -5.77
C LEU A 15 -10.39 -18.17 -6.23
N ILE A 16 -11.37 -18.84 -6.83
CA ILE A 16 -11.23 -20.21 -7.36
C ILE A 16 -10.95 -20.24 -8.87
N GLU A 17 -11.03 -19.07 -9.53
CA GLU A 17 -10.72 -18.90 -10.94
C GLU A 17 -9.47 -18.03 -11.09
N TYR A 18 -8.61 -18.35 -12.05
CA TYR A 18 -7.33 -17.66 -12.23
C TYR A 18 -7.45 -16.34 -13.00
N ASN A 19 -8.40 -16.26 -13.93
CA ASN A 19 -8.69 -15.04 -14.67
C ASN A 19 -9.76 -14.25 -13.93
N GLN A 20 -9.40 -13.05 -13.50
CA GLN A 20 -10.26 -12.21 -12.67
C GLN A 20 -10.43 -10.85 -13.33
N LYS A 21 -11.61 -10.25 -13.13
CA LYS A 21 -11.91 -8.90 -13.56
C LYS A 21 -12.00 -8.00 -12.34
N LEU A 22 -10.98 -7.19 -12.11
CA LEU A 22 -11.01 -6.17 -11.07
C LEU A 22 -11.72 -4.92 -11.58
N SER A 23 -12.67 -4.42 -10.80
CA SER A 23 -13.36 -3.17 -11.07
C SER A 23 -13.22 -2.25 -9.87
N PHE A 24 -12.69 -1.05 -10.10
CA PHE A 24 -12.56 0.00 -9.09
C PHE A 24 -13.65 1.02 -9.34
N THR A 25 -14.36 1.40 -8.28
CA THR A 25 -15.40 2.42 -8.34
C THR A 25 -15.00 3.63 -7.51
N ASN A 26 -15.69 4.74 -7.72
CA ASN A 26 -15.64 5.84 -6.76
C ASN A 26 -16.23 5.42 -5.41
N ASP A 27 -16.00 6.23 -4.38
CA ASP A 27 -16.51 5.97 -3.01
C ASP A 27 -18.04 5.75 -2.95
N ALA A 28 -18.81 6.38 -3.84
CA ALA A 28 -20.25 6.17 -3.91
C ALA A 28 -20.68 4.84 -4.55
N GLY A 29 -19.75 4.06 -5.10
CA GLY A 29 -20.01 2.82 -5.85
C GLY A 29 -20.78 3.01 -7.16
N ALA A 30 -21.03 4.26 -7.55
CA ALA A 30 -21.94 4.63 -8.64
C ALA A 30 -21.25 4.69 -10.01
N GLU A 31 -19.93 4.90 -10.03
CA GLU A 31 -19.15 5.00 -11.26
C GLU A 31 -17.95 4.06 -11.22
N ILE A 32 -17.76 3.31 -12.30
CA ILE A 32 -16.55 2.52 -12.53
C ILE A 32 -15.45 3.46 -13.01
N LEU A 33 -14.33 3.47 -12.28
CA LEU A 33 -13.14 4.26 -12.57
C LEU A 33 -12.16 3.49 -13.45
N LEU A 34 -11.94 2.22 -13.12
CA LEU A 34 -11.08 1.33 -13.88
C LEU A 34 -11.64 -0.08 -13.87
N THR A 35 -11.48 -0.76 -14.99
CA THR A 35 -11.65 -2.20 -15.10
C THR A 35 -10.37 -2.80 -15.65
N LYS A 36 -9.84 -3.81 -14.97
CA LYS A 36 -8.63 -4.51 -15.39
C LYS A 36 -8.85 -6.02 -15.33
N ASN A 37 -8.57 -6.70 -16.44
CA ASN A 37 -8.41 -8.16 -16.41
C ASN A 37 -7.03 -8.48 -15.85
N ILE A 38 -6.98 -9.36 -14.87
CA ILE A 38 -5.77 -9.87 -14.25
C ILE A 38 -5.78 -11.40 -14.31
N THR A 39 -4.58 -11.98 -14.29
CA THR A 39 -4.39 -13.42 -14.18
C THR A 39 -3.57 -13.68 -12.93
N LEU A 40 -4.06 -14.59 -12.09
CA LEU A 40 -3.45 -14.97 -10.83
C LEU A 40 -2.89 -16.39 -10.92
N ASP A 41 -1.74 -16.62 -10.27
CA ASP A 41 -1.18 -17.96 -10.18
C ASP A 41 -1.86 -18.78 -9.08
N GLU A 42 -1.89 -20.10 -9.26
CA GLU A 42 -2.48 -21.02 -8.28
C GLU A 42 -1.79 -20.93 -6.91
N SER A 43 -2.58 -20.97 -5.84
CA SER A 43 -2.10 -21.00 -4.46
C SER A 43 -1.17 -19.85 -4.08
N GLN A 44 -1.26 -18.70 -4.76
CA GLN A 44 -0.53 -17.49 -4.42
C GLN A 44 -1.47 -16.43 -3.84
N ALA A 45 -0.97 -15.68 -2.86
CA ALA A 45 -1.64 -14.50 -2.35
C ALA A 45 -1.16 -13.25 -3.11
N TYR A 46 -2.05 -12.28 -3.29
CA TYR A 46 -1.74 -11.03 -3.96
C TYR A 46 -2.40 -9.84 -3.27
N SER A 47 -1.68 -8.72 -3.28
CA SER A 47 -2.22 -7.40 -3.00
C SER A 47 -2.34 -6.62 -4.30
N ALA A 48 -3.53 -6.05 -4.55
CA ALA A 48 -3.81 -5.23 -5.73
C ALA A 48 -4.04 -3.77 -5.33
N PHE A 49 -3.37 -2.86 -6.01
CA PHE A 49 -3.45 -1.42 -5.76
C PHE A 49 -3.84 -0.67 -7.03
N LEU A 50 -4.79 0.25 -6.91
CA LEU A 50 -5.01 1.25 -7.95
C LEU A 50 -3.90 2.30 -7.87
N ILE A 51 -3.30 2.61 -9.00
CA ILE A 51 -2.13 3.47 -9.11
C ILE A 51 -2.28 4.48 -10.27
N ASP A 52 -1.33 5.41 -10.35
CA ASP A 52 -1.27 6.50 -11.33
C ASP A 52 -2.44 7.50 -11.21
N LYS A 53 -2.43 8.52 -12.07
CA LYS A 53 -3.42 9.63 -12.11
C LYS A 53 -4.66 9.23 -12.91
N SER A 54 -5.74 10.02 -12.81
CA SER A 54 -7.04 9.70 -13.39
C SER A 54 -7.05 9.39 -14.89
N ASP A 55 -6.19 10.01 -15.69
CA ASP A 55 -6.07 9.76 -17.13
C ASP A 55 -5.19 8.55 -17.48
N LYS A 56 -4.47 7.99 -16.49
CA LYS A 56 -3.50 6.90 -16.64
C LYS A 56 -3.65 5.81 -15.58
N MET A 57 -4.83 5.70 -14.97
CA MET A 57 -5.07 4.73 -13.90
C MET A 57 -4.70 3.32 -14.34
N ASP A 58 -4.00 2.61 -13.47
CA ASP A 58 -3.67 1.20 -13.68
C ASP A 58 -3.79 0.43 -12.36
N VAL A 59 -3.68 -0.89 -12.45
CA VAL A 59 -3.61 -1.79 -11.28
C VAL A 59 -2.19 -2.31 -11.16
N LEU A 60 -1.57 -2.06 -10.01
CA LEU A 60 -0.36 -2.76 -9.59
C LEU A 60 -0.76 -4.02 -8.84
N LEU A 61 -0.36 -5.18 -9.35
CA LEU A 61 -0.53 -6.46 -8.69
C LEU A 61 0.81 -6.89 -8.09
N ILE A 62 0.83 -7.10 -6.78
CA ILE A 62 2.01 -7.55 -6.04
C ILE A 62 1.72 -8.92 -5.45
N LYS A 63 2.62 -9.86 -5.69
CA LYS A 63 2.58 -11.18 -5.08
C LYS A 63 3.04 -11.08 -3.63
N ASP A 64 2.24 -11.61 -2.72
CA ASP A 64 2.54 -11.60 -1.30
C ASP A 64 3.26 -12.90 -0.90
N ASP A 65 4.31 -12.74 -0.10
CA ASP A 65 5.04 -13.86 0.50
C ASP A 65 4.75 -13.91 1.99
N PHE A 66 4.04 -14.97 2.39
CA PHE A 66 3.67 -15.26 3.78
C PHE A 66 4.35 -16.53 4.31
N THR A 67 5.47 -16.93 3.70
CA THR A 67 6.20 -18.16 4.07
C THR A 67 6.86 -18.05 5.45
N THR A 68 7.22 -16.85 5.89
CA THR A 68 7.87 -16.62 7.19
C THR A 68 6.85 -16.36 8.29
N VAL A 69 6.47 -17.39 9.06
CA VAL A 69 5.47 -17.25 10.11
C VAL A 69 6.09 -17.08 11.51
N SER A 70 5.42 -16.33 12.37
CA SER A 70 5.76 -16.21 13.80
C SER A 70 4.51 -15.92 14.62
N THR A 71 4.40 -16.56 15.79
CA THR A 71 3.37 -16.23 16.79
C THR A 71 3.80 -15.11 17.74
N GLU A 72 5.03 -14.62 17.62
CA GLU A 72 5.64 -13.64 18.53
C GLU A 72 5.97 -12.32 17.83
N LYS A 73 6.03 -12.31 16.50
CA LYS A 73 6.33 -11.13 15.68
C LYS A 73 5.13 -10.72 14.85
N ALA A 74 5.03 -9.43 14.57
CA ALA A 74 4.29 -8.93 13.41
C ALA A 74 5.24 -8.86 12.21
N PHE A 75 4.70 -8.69 11.02
CA PHE A 75 5.47 -8.51 9.79
C PHE A 75 5.08 -7.20 9.11
N ILE A 76 6.08 -6.43 8.65
CA ILE A 76 5.86 -5.13 8.03
C ILE A 76 6.57 -5.08 6.67
N ARG A 77 5.92 -4.51 5.67
CA ARG A 77 6.56 -4.10 4.41
C ARG A 77 6.18 -2.67 4.05
N PHE A 78 6.96 -2.07 3.15
CA PHE A 78 6.66 -0.77 2.55
C PHE A 78 6.42 -0.89 1.05
N ILE A 79 5.50 -0.08 0.52
CA ILE A 79 5.29 0.07 -0.93
C ILE A 79 5.23 1.56 -1.27
N ASN A 80 6.01 1.98 -2.27
CA ASN A 80 5.90 3.32 -2.82
C ASN A 80 4.89 3.33 -3.98
N LEU A 81 3.68 3.85 -3.74
CA LEU A 81 2.64 4.01 -4.77
C LEU A 81 2.44 5.47 -5.20
N SER A 82 3.33 6.39 -4.82
CA SER A 82 3.22 7.79 -5.22
C SER A 82 4.01 8.03 -6.52
N PRO A 83 3.34 8.31 -7.66
CA PRO A 83 4.00 8.36 -8.98
C PRO A 83 4.93 9.55 -9.19
N ASP A 84 4.75 10.64 -8.43
CA ASP A 84 5.58 11.84 -8.48
C ASP A 84 6.59 11.92 -7.32
N ALA A 85 6.57 10.93 -6.42
CA ALA A 85 7.59 10.80 -5.40
C ALA A 85 8.90 10.28 -6.00
N PRO A 86 10.06 10.80 -5.54
CA PRO A 86 11.35 10.14 -5.74
C PRO A 86 11.39 8.77 -5.02
N THR A 87 12.58 8.22 -4.85
CA THR A 87 12.75 7.09 -3.93
C THR A 87 12.42 7.52 -2.50
N LEU A 88 11.70 6.65 -1.78
CA LEU A 88 11.21 6.89 -0.43
C LEU A 88 11.86 5.93 0.56
N ASP A 89 12.17 6.45 1.74
CA ASP A 89 12.65 5.69 2.90
C ASP A 89 11.52 5.59 3.93
N LEU A 90 11.23 4.38 4.42
CA LEU A 90 10.33 4.17 5.55
C LEU A 90 11.16 4.02 6.82
N SER A 91 10.82 4.80 7.84
CA SER A 91 11.43 4.74 9.16
C SER A 91 10.36 4.72 10.24
N LEU A 92 10.76 4.32 11.44
CA LEU A 92 10.00 4.61 12.65
C LEU A 92 10.25 6.08 13.07
N SER A 93 9.33 6.68 13.82
CA SER A 93 9.47 8.06 14.31
C SER A 93 10.65 8.29 15.26
N ASN A 94 11.33 7.24 15.71
CA ASN A 94 12.59 7.30 16.46
C ASN A 94 13.83 7.11 15.57
N ASP A 95 13.70 7.39 14.27
CA ASP A 95 14.75 7.36 13.24
C ASP A 95 15.35 5.98 12.93
N VAL A 96 14.74 4.89 13.43
CA VAL A 96 15.11 3.53 12.99
C VAL A 96 14.61 3.33 11.56
N ASN A 97 15.55 3.20 10.62
CA ASN A 97 15.22 2.90 9.22
C ASN A 97 14.73 1.47 9.08
N LEU A 98 13.63 1.30 8.33
CA LEU A 98 13.02 0.01 8.03
C LEU A 98 13.24 -0.38 6.56
N VAL A 99 13.11 0.58 5.65
CA VAL A 99 13.27 0.39 4.20
C VAL A 99 13.94 1.63 3.63
N SER A 100 14.86 1.43 2.68
CA SER A 100 15.58 2.51 2.02
C SER A 100 15.36 2.49 0.50
N MET A 101 15.33 3.68 -0.08
CA MET A 101 15.37 3.97 -1.51
C MET A 101 14.31 3.24 -2.36
N LEU A 102 13.09 3.11 -1.85
CA LEU A 102 12.04 2.39 -2.55
C LEU A 102 11.46 3.25 -3.69
N ALA A 103 11.67 2.82 -4.92
CA ALA A 103 11.14 3.47 -6.13
C ALA A 103 9.64 3.24 -6.30
N TYR A 104 8.98 4.08 -7.10
CA TYR A 104 7.57 3.92 -7.45
C TYR A 104 7.26 2.55 -8.05
N LYS A 105 6.14 1.95 -7.64
CA LYS A 105 5.66 0.59 -7.96
C LYS A 105 6.52 -0.55 -7.39
N SER A 106 7.48 -0.25 -6.52
CA SER A 106 8.26 -1.27 -5.81
C SER A 106 7.71 -1.53 -4.41
N ALA A 107 7.81 -2.80 -4.00
CA ALA A 107 7.51 -3.27 -2.65
C ALA A 107 8.78 -3.83 -2.00
N SER A 108 8.96 -3.58 -0.70
CA SER A 108 9.95 -4.31 0.08
C SER A 108 9.47 -5.73 0.38
N GLU A 109 10.39 -6.60 0.78
CA GLU A 109 10.02 -7.83 1.45
C GLU A 109 9.39 -7.53 2.83
N PHE A 110 8.63 -8.49 3.35
CA PHE A 110 8.15 -8.45 4.73
C PHE A 110 9.30 -8.72 5.68
N GLN A 111 9.46 -7.86 6.69
CA GLN A 111 10.42 -8.05 7.76
C GLN A 111 9.72 -8.20 9.10
N PRO A 112 10.25 -9.07 10.00
CA PRO A 112 9.67 -9.25 11.32
C PRO A 112 9.91 -8.00 12.18
N ILE A 113 8.89 -7.64 12.97
CA ILE A 113 8.92 -6.52 13.90
C ILE A 113 8.19 -6.90 15.20
N ASP A 114 8.60 -6.32 16.33
CA ASP A 114 7.93 -6.60 17.61
C ASP A 114 6.48 -6.09 17.59
N PRO A 115 5.51 -6.84 18.13
CA PRO A 115 4.12 -6.41 18.15
C PRO A 115 3.92 -5.32 19.21
N LYS A 116 3.69 -4.09 18.77
CA LYS A 116 3.35 -2.92 19.61
C LYS A 116 2.80 -1.77 18.77
N THR A 117 2.56 -0.64 19.42
CA THR A 117 2.21 0.61 18.74
C THR A 117 3.46 1.28 18.16
N TYR A 118 3.39 1.65 16.89
CA TYR A 118 4.42 2.39 16.18
C TYR A 118 3.87 3.65 15.53
N SER A 119 4.75 4.63 15.39
CA SER A 119 4.56 5.74 14.45
C SER A 119 5.60 5.60 13.34
N PHE A 120 5.15 5.74 12.10
CA PHE A 120 5.96 5.62 10.90
C PHE A 120 6.16 6.98 10.25
N THR A 121 7.32 7.16 9.65
CA THR A 121 7.67 8.33 8.85
C THR A 121 8.18 7.88 7.49
N VAL A 122 7.83 8.65 6.46
CA VAL A 122 8.43 8.50 5.14
C VAL A 122 9.18 9.76 4.79
N SER A 123 10.38 9.57 4.27
CA SER A 123 11.26 10.66 3.83
C SER A 123 11.82 10.41 2.45
N SER A 124 12.37 11.45 1.83
CA SER A 124 13.18 11.34 0.62
C SER A 124 14.39 12.24 0.78
N ASN A 125 15.60 11.68 0.58
CA ASN A 125 16.87 12.38 0.82
C ASN A 125 16.92 13.04 2.21
N GLY A 126 16.41 12.35 3.24
CA GLY A 126 16.35 12.86 4.62
C GLY A 126 15.29 13.93 4.89
N ILE A 127 14.48 14.31 3.89
CA ILE A 127 13.39 15.28 4.07
C ILE A 127 12.09 14.54 4.32
N LEU A 128 11.48 14.76 5.49
CA LEU A 128 10.17 14.20 5.86
C LEU A 128 9.09 14.59 4.84
N LYS A 129 8.30 13.61 4.41
CA LYS A 129 7.17 13.78 3.48
C LYS A 129 5.81 13.53 4.12
N ALA A 130 5.72 12.50 4.96
CA ALA A 130 4.50 12.17 5.70
C ALA A 130 4.80 11.34 6.95
N SER A 131 3.82 11.29 7.84
CA SER A 131 3.83 10.43 9.02
C SER A 131 2.49 9.71 9.19
N LEU A 132 2.55 8.57 9.89
CA LEU A 132 1.39 7.78 10.28
C LEU A 132 1.58 7.37 11.74
N ASN A 133 0.77 7.93 12.63
CA ASN A 133 0.98 7.78 14.08
C ASN A 133 0.10 6.68 14.68
N ASP A 134 0.54 6.15 15.82
CA ASP A 134 -0.26 5.30 16.71
C ASP A 134 -0.85 4.04 16.05
N GLN A 135 -0.07 3.42 15.17
CA GLN A 135 -0.44 2.18 14.48
C GLN A 135 -0.14 0.96 15.36
N VAL A 136 -1.18 0.22 15.73
CA VAL A 136 -1.06 -0.99 16.55
C VAL A 136 -0.75 -2.18 15.67
N LEU A 137 0.39 -2.83 15.90
CA LEU A 137 0.74 -4.10 15.27
C LEU A 137 0.55 -5.26 16.25
N THR A 138 -0.10 -6.32 15.79
CA THR A 138 -0.35 -7.54 16.57
C THR A 138 0.51 -8.70 16.07
N ALA A 139 0.90 -9.60 16.97
CA ALA A 139 1.67 -10.78 16.61
C ALA A 139 0.91 -11.68 15.62
N GLY A 140 1.63 -12.31 14.69
CA GLY A 140 1.08 -13.17 13.64
C GLY A 140 0.47 -12.45 12.45
N ALA A 141 0.28 -11.12 12.51
CA ALA A 141 -0.31 -10.35 11.42
C ALA A 141 0.75 -9.75 10.48
N TYR A 142 0.37 -9.60 9.22
CA TYR A 142 1.19 -8.96 8.19
C TYR A 142 0.61 -7.62 7.80
N TYR A 143 1.46 -6.60 7.78
CA TYR A 143 1.08 -5.22 7.55
C TYR A 143 1.83 -4.63 6.36
N THR A 144 1.07 -3.93 5.52
CA THR A 144 1.63 -3.13 4.42
C THR A 144 1.45 -1.66 4.76
N VAL A 145 2.55 -0.94 4.93
CA VAL A 145 2.56 0.52 4.85
C VAL A 145 2.77 0.90 3.40
N PHE A 146 1.99 1.85 2.90
CA PHE A 146 2.19 2.35 1.55
C PHE A 146 2.01 3.86 1.46
N SER A 147 2.76 4.49 0.57
CA SER A 147 2.50 5.88 0.20
C SER A 147 1.28 5.96 -0.72
N LYS A 148 0.47 7.00 -0.57
CA LYS A 148 -0.68 7.30 -1.42
C LYS A 148 -0.64 8.76 -1.86
N GLY A 149 -1.38 9.07 -2.92
CA GLY A 149 -1.49 10.45 -3.42
C GLY A 149 -0.19 10.99 -4.03
N LEU A 150 -0.16 12.30 -4.22
CA LEU A 150 0.86 13.04 -4.95
C LEU A 150 1.55 14.08 -4.07
N LEU A 151 2.85 14.25 -4.25
CA LEU A 151 3.60 15.33 -3.59
C LEU A 151 3.17 16.70 -4.11
N ASP A 152 2.86 16.81 -5.41
CA ASP A 152 2.36 18.01 -6.06
C ASP A 152 0.91 17.76 -6.56
N ALA A 153 0.00 17.65 -5.60
CA ALA A 153 -1.41 17.40 -5.87
C ALA A 153 -2.14 18.67 -6.33
N GLY A 154 -2.77 18.62 -7.50
CA GLY A 154 -3.69 19.64 -7.98
C GLY A 154 -5.14 19.43 -7.52
N ASP A 155 -6.04 20.25 -8.07
CA ASP A 155 -7.48 20.17 -7.76
C ASP A 155 -8.07 18.80 -8.13
N GLY A 156 -8.66 18.13 -7.14
CA GLY A 156 -9.28 16.81 -7.31
C GLY A 156 -8.29 15.64 -7.26
N GLU A 157 -7.00 15.89 -7.03
CA GLU A 157 -6.01 14.86 -6.73
C GLU A 157 -5.81 14.69 -5.22
N HIS A 158 -5.42 13.48 -4.80
CA HIS A 158 -5.11 13.22 -3.40
C HIS A 158 -3.73 13.72 -3.05
N ALA A 159 -3.63 14.51 -1.97
CA ALA A 159 -2.36 14.89 -1.38
C ALA A 159 -1.60 13.66 -0.87
N PHE A 160 -0.27 13.75 -0.90
CA PHE A 160 0.63 12.72 -0.42
C PHE A 160 0.33 12.32 1.03
N GLY A 161 0.34 11.04 1.31
CA GLY A 161 0.19 10.52 2.66
C GLY A 161 0.61 9.06 2.79
N LEU A 162 0.45 8.52 4.00
CA LEU A 162 0.67 7.11 4.29
C LEU A 162 -0.64 6.44 4.69
N GLN A 163 -0.69 5.14 4.46
CA GLN A 163 -1.73 4.27 4.97
C GLN A 163 -1.12 2.92 5.35
N LEU A 164 -1.72 2.28 6.36
CA LEU A 164 -1.38 0.93 6.78
C LEU A 164 -2.62 0.04 6.65
N ILE A 165 -2.42 -1.16 6.13
CA ILE A 165 -3.44 -2.22 6.08
C ILE A 165 -2.85 -3.52 6.61
N ALA A 166 -3.64 -4.30 7.34
CA ALA A 166 -3.33 -5.70 7.59
C ALA A 166 -3.68 -6.49 6.33
N VAL A 167 -2.82 -7.39 5.87
CA VAL A 167 -3.04 -8.20 4.65
C VAL A 167 -3.13 -9.71 4.94
N GLN A 168 -2.84 -10.10 6.19
CA GLN A 168 -3.03 -11.44 6.72
C GLN A 168 -3.23 -11.37 8.23
#